data_AF-A0A1G9TUB4-F1
#
_entry.id   AF-A0A1G9TUB4-F1
#
_cell.length_a   1.000
_cell.length_b   1.000
_cell.length_c   1.000
_cell.angle_alpha   90.00
_cell.angle_beta   90.00
_cell.angle_gamma   90.00
#
_symmetry.space_group_name_H-M   'P 1'
#
loop_
_entity.id
_entity.type
_entity.pdbx_description
1 polymer ?
#
loop_
_entity_poly.entity_id
_entity_poly.type
_entity_poly.pdbx_seq_one_letter_code
_entity_poly.pdbx_strand_id
1 'polypeptide(L)'
;MNVKLRKDSWTEEEDNLLKEIILNKINEGHTQISGFQEASVLLGRSKQACAFRWNKNLRPQIIKKEQKPTAYSTKELADSSSLQNHLQLAMESYDEMKNSYDEISSAYNLLKNDYEQLLNWVRQGITHIERK
;
A
#
# COMPACT_ATOMS: atom_id res chain seq x y z
N MET A 1 28.61 7.26 -22.05
CA MET A 1 28.60 6.86 -20.63
C MET A 1 27.87 7.92 -19.84
N ASN A 2 26.64 7.66 -19.39
CA ASN A 2 25.90 8.61 -18.55
C ASN A 2 26.39 8.42 -17.10
N VAL A 3 27.44 9.17 -16.72
CA VAL A 3 28.01 9.12 -15.38
C VAL A 3 26.99 9.73 -14.43
N LYS A 4 26.24 8.88 -13.72
CA LYS A 4 25.27 9.32 -12.71
C LYS A 4 26.05 9.85 -11.51
N LEU A 5 26.31 11.16 -11.49
CA LEU A 5 27.04 11.84 -10.42
C LEU A 5 26.34 11.65 -9.08
N ARG A 6 27.13 11.37 -8.04
CA ARG A 6 26.63 11.22 -6.66
C ARG A 6 26.13 12.57 -6.16
N LYS A 7 24.86 12.64 -5.79
CA LYS A 7 24.22 13.84 -5.24
C LYS A 7 24.18 13.72 -3.72
N ASP A 8 25.11 14.40 -3.06
CA ASP A 8 25.39 14.17 -1.63
C ASP A 8 24.48 14.92 -0.68
N SER A 9 24.10 16.14 -1.06
CA SER A 9 23.32 17.04 -0.21
C SER A 9 21.88 17.10 -0.67
N TRP A 10 20.94 17.08 0.26
CA TRP A 10 19.51 17.33 0.01
C TRP A 10 19.20 18.80 0.24
N THR A 11 18.46 19.40 -0.68
CA THR A 11 17.92 20.75 -0.56
C THR A 11 16.54 20.74 0.10
N GLU A 12 16.09 21.89 0.59
CA GLU A 12 14.77 21.99 1.22
C GLU A 12 13.64 21.77 0.21
N GLU A 13 13.83 22.22 -1.03
CA GLU A 13 12.91 22.01 -2.15
C GLU A 13 12.78 20.51 -2.47
N GLU A 14 13.91 19.78 -2.51
CA GLU A 14 13.90 18.32 -2.71
C GLU A 14 13.20 17.59 -1.56
N ASP A 15 13.40 18.03 -0.32
CA ASP A 15 12.71 17.48 0.84
C ASP A 15 11.20 17.76 0.80
N ASN A 16 10.80 18.96 0.38
CA ASN A 16 9.39 19.33 0.26
C ASN A 16 8.69 18.54 -0.84
N LEU A 17 9.33 18.41 -2.01
CA LEU A 17 8.83 17.58 -3.10
C LEU A 17 8.73 16.10 -2.69
N LEU A 18 9.75 15.58 -1.99
CA LEU A 18 9.70 14.23 -1.46
C LEU A 18 8.53 14.05 -0.47
N LYS A 19 8.29 15.01 0.42
CA LYS A 19 7.15 14.93 1.36
C LYS A 19 5.82 14.92 0.62
N GLU A 20 5.63 15.84 -0.30
CA GLU A 20 4.39 15.99 -1.05
C GLU A 20 4.04 14.68 -1.79
N ILE A 21 4.98 14.13 -2.55
CA ILE A 21 4.75 12.89 -3.31
C ILE A 21 4.37 11.74 -2.38
N ILE A 22 5.11 11.55 -1.28
CA ILE A 22 4.85 10.43 -0.37
C ILE A 22 3.53 10.59 0.36
N LEU A 23 3.20 11.79 0.83
CA LEU A 23 1.92 12.06 1.51
C LEU A 23 0.74 11.92 0.54
N ASN A 24 0.85 12.41 -0.69
CA ASN A 24 -0.19 12.21 -1.71
C ASN A 24 -0.41 10.73 -2.00
N LYS A 25 0.65 9.93 -2.17
CA LYS A 25 0.51 8.48 -2.36
C LYS A 25 -0.15 7.78 -1.18
N ILE A 26 0.18 8.16 0.04
CA ILE A 26 -0.45 7.59 1.24
C ILE A 26 -1.94 7.95 1.27
N ASN A 27 -2.29 9.20 0.96
CA ASN A 27 -3.69 9.66 0.91
C ASN A 27 -4.50 8.98 -0.19
N GLU A 28 -3.86 8.63 -1.31
CA GLU A 28 -4.45 7.84 -2.40
C GLU A 28 -4.53 6.33 -2.08
N GLY A 29 -4.05 5.89 -0.91
CA GLY A 29 -4.03 4.47 -0.53
C GLY A 29 -2.93 3.65 -1.22
N HIS A 30 -1.98 4.31 -1.88
CA HIS A 30 -0.83 3.66 -2.49
C HIS A 30 0.30 3.40 -1.50
N THR A 31 1.18 2.44 -1.86
CA THR A 31 2.32 2.10 -1.01
C THR A 31 3.39 3.20 -1.03
N GLN A 32 4.08 3.39 0.10
CA GLN A 32 5.25 4.27 0.17
C GLN A 32 6.34 3.87 -0.83
N ILE A 33 6.46 2.58 -1.13
CA ILE A 33 7.39 2.03 -2.13
C ILE A 33 7.09 2.60 -3.53
N SER A 34 5.81 2.75 -3.87
CA SER A 34 5.37 3.40 -5.11
C SER A 34 5.75 4.88 -5.12
N GLY A 35 5.50 5.58 -4.01
CA GLY A 35 5.91 6.98 -3.88
C GLY A 35 7.44 7.18 -3.97
N PHE A 36 8.25 6.29 -3.39
CA PHE A 36 9.71 6.37 -3.53
C PHE A 36 10.16 6.15 -4.97
N GLN A 37 9.44 5.32 -5.74
CA GLN A 37 9.72 5.11 -7.15
C GLN A 37 9.48 6.41 -7.93
N GLU A 38 8.32 7.04 -7.73
CA GLU A 38 7.97 8.29 -8.39
C GLU A 38 8.93 9.42 -8.03
N ALA A 39 9.19 9.61 -6.74
CA ALA A 39 10.14 10.61 -6.25
C ALA A 39 11.55 10.39 -6.78
N SER A 40 11.99 9.14 -6.96
CA SER A 40 13.32 8.84 -7.52
C SER A 40 13.49 9.35 -8.95
N VAL A 41 12.42 9.28 -9.75
CA VAL A 41 12.41 9.78 -11.13
C VAL A 41 12.45 11.31 -11.11
N LEU A 42 11.57 11.94 -10.34
CA LEU A 42 11.44 13.41 -10.30
C LEU A 42 12.66 14.11 -9.69
N LEU A 43 13.27 13.52 -8.65
CA LEU A 43 14.43 14.10 -7.97
C LEU A 43 15.77 13.70 -8.62
N GLY A 44 15.74 12.78 -9.59
CA GLY A 44 16.94 12.21 -10.22
C GLY A 44 17.82 11.41 -9.24
N ARG A 45 17.25 10.92 -8.13
CA ARG A 45 17.95 10.16 -7.08
C ARG A 45 17.61 8.68 -7.15
N SER A 46 18.30 7.83 -6.39
CA SER A 46 17.91 6.42 -6.27
C SER A 46 16.70 6.28 -5.34
N LYS A 47 15.86 5.27 -5.60
CA LYS A 47 14.73 4.91 -4.73
C LYS A 47 15.15 4.72 -3.27
N GLN A 48 16.30 4.07 -3.07
CA GLN A 48 16.86 3.83 -1.75
C GLN A 48 17.27 5.13 -1.05
N ALA A 49 17.81 6.11 -1.78
CA ALA A 49 18.13 7.41 -1.22
C ALA A 49 16.87 8.19 -0.78
N CYS A 50 15.81 8.17 -1.60
CA CYS A 50 14.51 8.75 -1.25
C CYS A 50 13.93 8.08 0.00
N ALA A 51 13.93 6.75 0.05
CA ALA A 51 13.43 5.99 1.20
C ALA A 51 14.22 6.31 2.47
N PHE A 52 15.55 6.36 2.39
CA PHE A 52 16.40 6.68 3.53
C PHE A 52 16.16 8.11 4.04
N ARG A 53 16.10 9.09 3.13
CA ARG A 53 15.85 10.49 3.50
C ARG A 53 14.48 10.64 4.18
N TRP A 54 13.45 10.04 3.61
CA TRP A 54 12.10 10.04 4.18
C TRP A 54 12.09 9.43 5.58
N ASN A 55 12.57 8.18 5.72
CA ASN A 55 12.49 7.44 6.97
C ASN A 55 13.32 8.08 8.10
N LYS A 56 14.51 8.60 7.78
CA LYS A 56 15.41 9.16 8.80
C LYS A 56 15.07 10.60 9.15
N ASN A 57 14.79 11.45 8.16
CA ASN A 57 14.75 12.90 8.35
C ASN A 57 13.34 13.49 8.33
N LEU A 58 12.46 13.03 7.43
CA LEU A 58 11.21 13.74 7.13
C LEU A 58 10.01 13.14 7.89
N ARG A 59 9.87 11.81 7.89
CA ARG A 59 8.78 11.09 8.58
C ARG A 59 8.70 11.42 10.07
N PRO A 60 9.81 11.47 10.85
CA PRO A 60 9.73 11.84 12.26
C PRO A 60 9.23 13.27 12.50
N GLN A 61 9.50 14.21 11.57
CA GLN A 61 9.04 15.60 11.70
C GLN A 61 7.52 15.71 11.51
N ILE A 62 6.96 14.87 10.63
CA ILE A 62 5.52 14.82 10.35
C ILE A 62 4.79 14.20 11.54
N ILE A 63 5.25 13.05 12.02
CA ILE A 63 4.66 12.38 13.20
C ILE A 63 4.70 13.30 14.42
N LYS A 64 5.80 14.03 14.64
CA LYS A 64 5.91 15.02 15.72
C LYS A 64 5.01 16.25 15.54
N LYS A 65 4.60 16.60 14.32
CA LYS A 65 3.64 17.69 14.08
C LYS A 65 2.21 17.26 14.42
N GLU A 66 1.88 16.01 14.15
CA GLU A 66 0.56 15.43 14.43
C GLU A 66 0.39 15.11 15.93
N GLN A 67 1.47 14.76 16.62
CA GLN A 67 1.49 14.56 18.07
C GLN A 67 1.84 15.87 18.77
N LYS A 68 0.87 16.48 19.50
CA LYS A 68 1.16 17.60 20.42
C LYS A 68 2.38 17.25 21.29
N PRO A 69 3.34 18.16 21.51
CA PRO A 69 4.56 17.85 22.23
C PRO A 69 4.24 17.61 23.71
N THR A 70 4.08 16.36 24.11
CA THR A 70 4.50 15.99 25.46
C THR A 70 6.02 16.05 25.45
N ALA A 71 6.58 16.89 26.31
CA ALA A 71 8.02 16.96 26.52
C ALA A 71 8.57 15.54 26.79
N TYR A 72 9.84 15.33 26.47
CA TYR A 72 10.63 14.09 26.60
C TYR A 72 10.82 13.27 25.32
N SER A 73 11.87 13.67 24.60
CA SER A 73 12.63 12.78 23.74
C SER A 73 13.85 12.31 24.51
N THR A 74 13.80 11.15 25.19
CA THR A 74 14.95 10.25 25.43
C THR A 74 14.40 8.86 25.79
N LYS A 75 14.98 7.82 25.17
CA LYS A 75 14.78 6.38 25.38
C LYS A 75 14.10 5.99 26.71
N GLU A 76 12.95 5.31 26.65
CA GLU A 76 12.56 4.24 27.58
C GLU A 76 11.25 3.56 27.12
N LEU A 77 11.30 2.23 27.04
CA LEU A 77 10.21 1.24 27.04
C LEU A 77 8.94 1.61 26.27
N ALA A 78 8.79 1.04 25.06
CA ALA A 78 7.51 0.96 24.39
C ALA A 78 6.49 0.35 25.36
N ASP A 79 5.51 1.16 25.76
CA ASP A 79 4.38 0.75 26.58
C ASP A 79 3.74 -0.50 25.94
N SER A 80 3.79 -1.62 26.67
CA SER A 80 3.25 -2.92 26.24
C SER A 80 1.79 -2.78 25.77
N SER A 81 1.04 -1.83 26.36
CA SER A 81 -0.32 -1.49 25.97
C SER A 81 -0.41 -0.92 24.55
N SER A 82 0.51 -0.02 24.16
CA SER A 82 0.53 0.56 22.81
C SER A 82 0.83 -0.49 21.74
N LEU A 83 1.69 -1.47 22.04
CA LEU A 83 1.98 -2.56 21.11
C LEU A 83 0.82 -3.56 21.03
N GLN A 84 0.19 -3.88 22.16
CA GLN A 84 -1.01 -4.72 22.20
C GLN A 84 -2.16 -4.11 21.40
N ASN A 85 -2.42 -2.81 21.55
CA ASN A 85 -3.46 -2.12 20.79
C ASN A 85 -3.19 -2.15 19.28
N HIS A 86 -1.94 -1.95 18.86
CA HIS A 86 -1.59 -2.02 17.43
C HIS A 86 -1.73 -3.45 16.88
N LEU A 87 -1.32 -4.46 17.66
CA LEU A 87 -1.50 -5.85 17.26
C LEU A 87 -2.99 -6.19 17.12
N GLN A 88 -3.81 -5.76 18.06
CA GLN A 88 -5.26 -5.97 18.03
C GLN A 88 -5.89 -5.35 16.76
N LEU A 89 -5.57 -4.09 16.46
CA LEU A 89 -6.04 -3.42 15.24
C LEU A 89 -5.58 -4.13 13.95
N ALA A 90 -4.34 -4.64 13.94
CA ALA A 90 -3.82 -5.39 12.80
C ALA A 90 -4.54 -6.74 12.62
N MET A 91 -4.89 -7.41 13.72
CA MET A 91 -5.66 -8.66 13.70
C MET A 91 -7.09 -8.41 13.21
N GLU A 92 -7.77 -7.39 13.73
CA GLU A 92 -9.12 -7.02 13.29
C GLU A 92 -9.15 -6.66 11.81
N SER A 93 -8.20 -5.84 11.34
CA SER A 93 -8.06 -5.51 9.92
C SER A 93 -7.82 -6.74 9.05
N TYR A 94 -7.05 -7.72 9.53
CA TYR A 94 -6.82 -8.96 8.80
C TYR A 94 -8.09 -9.80 8.70
N ASP A 95 -8.84 -9.93 9.80
CA ASP A 95 -10.09 -10.69 9.83
C ASP A 95 -11.15 -10.07 8.89
N GLU A 96 -11.27 -8.73 8.87
CA GLU A 96 -12.15 -8.02 7.93
C GLU A 96 -11.79 -8.29 6.46
N MET A 97 -10.49 -8.22 6.14
CA MET A 97 -10.00 -8.50 4.79
C MET A 97 -10.26 -9.94 4.38
N LYS A 98 -10.04 -10.90 5.30
CA LYS A 98 -10.28 -12.32 5.05
C LYS A 98 -11.76 -12.59 4.79
N ASN A 99 -12.66 -12.01 5.59
CA ASN A 99 -14.10 -12.16 5.39
C ASN A 99 -14.53 -11.65 4.01
N SER A 100 -14.05 -10.46 3.62
CA SER A 100 -14.33 -9.89 2.30
C SER A 100 -13.83 -10.79 1.16
N TYR A 101 -12.66 -11.40 1.32
CA TYR A 101 -12.11 -12.35 0.36
C TYR A 101 -12.97 -13.62 0.26
N ASP A 102 -13.40 -14.18 1.40
CA ASP A 102 -14.22 -15.38 1.44
C ASP A 102 -15.57 -15.15 0.74
N GLU A 103 -16.20 -13.98 0.95
CA GLU A 103 -17.44 -13.58 0.26
C GLU A 103 -17.26 -13.53 -1.26
N ILE A 104 -16.21 -12.85 -1.75
CA ILE A 104 -15.91 -12.74 -3.18
C ILE A 104 -15.63 -14.13 -3.78
N SER A 105 -14.89 -14.97 -3.07
CA SER A 105 -14.58 -16.34 -3.48
C SER A 105 -15.86 -17.18 -3.63
N SER A 106 -16.77 -17.10 -2.66
CA SER A 106 -18.07 -17.77 -2.73
C SER A 106 -18.90 -17.29 -3.91
N ALA A 107 -19.00 -15.97 -4.13
CA ALA A 107 -19.72 -15.40 -5.27
C ALA A 107 -19.14 -15.84 -6.61
N TYR A 108 -17.81 -15.87 -6.74
CA TYR A 108 -17.13 -16.35 -7.93
C TYR A 108 -17.45 -17.81 -8.23
N ASN A 109 -17.41 -18.68 -7.22
CA ASN A 109 -17.71 -20.10 -7.40
C ASN A 109 -19.16 -20.33 -7.84
N LEU A 110 -20.10 -19.55 -7.31
CA LEU A 110 -21.50 -19.61 -7.72
C LEU A 110 -21.65 -19.20 -9.20
N LEU A 111 -21.08 -18.05 -9.59
CA LEU A 111 -21.12 -17.57 -10.96
C LEU A 111 -20.48 -18.57 -11.94
N LYS A 112 -19.38 -19.19 -11.54
CA LYS A 112 -18.71 -20.22 -12.34
C LYS A 112 -19.64 -21.43 -12.56
N ASN A 113 -20.34 -21.88 -11.52
CA ASN A 113 -21.26 -23.00 -11.63
C ASN A 113 -22.45 -22.68 -12.56
N ASP A 114 -23.02 -21.47 -12.45
CA ASP A 114 -24.11 -21.03 -13.31
C ASP A 114 -23.67 -20.94 -14.78
N TYR A 115 -22.46 -20.42 -15.02
CA TYR A 115 -21.86 -20.40 -16.35
C TYR A 115 -21.69 -21.81 -16.94
N GLU A 116 -21.21 -22.77 -16.16
CA GLU A 116 -21.05 -24.17 -16.60
C GLU A 116 -22.41 -24.82 -16.91
N GLN A 117 -23.45 -24.54 -16.11
CA GLN A 117 -24.81 -25.03 -16.38
C GLN A 117 -25.38 -24.46 -17.68
N LEU A 118 -25.25 -23.15 -17.90
CA LEU A 118 -25.70 -22.50 -19.13
C LEU A 118 -25.00 -23.06 -20.36
N LEU A 119 -23.67 -23.26 -20.29
CA LEU A 119 -22.93 -23.91 -21.37
C LEU A 119 -23.45 -25.31 -21.68
N ASN A 120 -23.77 -26.10 -20.65
CA ASN A 120 -24.31 -27.43 -20.84
C ASN A 120 -25.70 -27.39 -21.50
N TRP A 121 -26.58 -26.48 -21.05
CA TRP A 121 -27.90 -26.29 -21.66
C TRP A 121 -27.81 -25.85 -23.13
N VAL A 122 -26.92 -24.91 -23.46
CA VAL A 122 -26.71 -24.48 -24.85
C VAL A 122 -26.23 -25.65 -25.71
N ARG A 123 -25.25 -26.44 -25.23
CA ARG A 123 -24.77 -27.63 -25.93
C ARG A 123 -25.89 -28.63 -26.18
N GLN A 124 -26.69 -28.94 -25.17
CA GLN A 124 -27.84 -29.84 -25.31
C GLN A 124 -28.86 -29.29 -26.32
N GLY A 125 -29.19 -28.00 -26.25
CA GLY A 125 -30.09 -27.34 -27.19
C GLY A 125 -29.63 -27.45 -28.64
N ILE A 126 -28.35 -27.20 -28.91
CA ILE A 126 -27.75 -27.37 -30.25
C ILE A 126 -27.91 -28.82 -30.73
N THR A 127 -27.58 -29.81 -29.89
CA THR A 127 -27.70 -31.23 -30.28
C THR A 127 -29.15 -31.65 -30.57
N HIS A 128 -30.13 -31.03 -29.90
CA HIS A 128 -31.55 -31.28 -30.14
C HIS A 128 -32.06 -30.63 -31.43
N ILE A 129 -31.51 -29.48 -31.82
CA ILE A 129 -31.82 -28.81 -33.09
C ILE A 129 -31.22 -29.59 -34.26
N GLU A 130 -29.96 -30.04 -34.15
CA GLU A 130 -29.26 -30.78 -35.21
C GLU A 130 -29.83 -32.18 -35.49
N ARG A 131 -30.56 -32.77 -34.53
CA ARG A 131 -31.22 -34.08 -34.70
C ARG A 131 -32.62 -34.01 -35.32
N LYS A 132 -33.15 -32.81 -35.55
CA LYS A 132 -34.48 -32.57 -36.14
C LYS A 132 -34.35 -32.20 -37.61
#